data_AF-A0A3D3UJW6-F1
#
_entry.id   AF-A0A3D3UJW6-F1
#
_cell.length_a   1.000
_cell.length_b   1.000
_cell.length_c   1.000
_cell.angle_alpha   90.00
_cell.angle_beta   90.00
_cell.angle_gamma   90.00
#
_symmetry.space_group_name_H-M   'P 1'
#
loop_
_entity.id
_entity.type
_entity.pdbx_description
1 polymer ?
#
loop_
_entity_poly.entity_id
_entity_poly.type
_entity_poly.pdbx_seq_one_letter_code
_entity_poly.pdbx_strand_id
1 'polypeptide(L)'
;AEAVFEALQAGRSYDDGADYEAQFRSSWVYKDLHRVRNAKPLWSKFGLIPGMALFGADLWMNNLRIGLPFTLKHGKPDSATLKPADKCKKIDYPKPDGVLSFDKPSSVYLSATNHEEDQPCHLRLKDPSIPISVNLPKFDEPAQRYCPVGVYEVVRDEDGSNPRFQINAQNCVHCKTCDIKDPSQNINWTVPEGGGGPNYPNM
;
A
#
# COMPACT_ATOMS: atom_id res chain seq x y z
N ALA A 1 18.19 -12.56 13.28
CA ALA A 1 19.64 -12.39 13.55
C ALA A 1 20.21 -13.65 14.20
N GLU A 2 19.64 -14.11 15.32
CA GLU A 2 20.05 -15.32 16.05
C GLU A 2 20.22 -16.55 15.14
N ALA A 3 19.19 -16.93 14.38
CA ALA A 3 19.28 -18.04 13.42
C ALA A 3 20.49 -17.95 12.46
N VAL A 4 20.79 -16.76 11.94
CA VAL A 4 21.93 -16.54 11.02
C VAL A 4 23.25 -16.69 11.77
N PHE A 5 23.34 -16.13 12.99
CA PHE A 5 24.54 -16.25 13.81
C PHE A 5 24.84 -17.71 14.19
N GLU A 6 23.83 -18.48 14.57
CA GLU A 6 23.94 -19.91 14.86
C GLU A 6 24.39 -20.71 13.62
N ALA A 7 23.81 -20.41 12.46
CA ALA A 7 24.22 -21.05 11.20
C ALA A 7 25.70 -20.78 10.87
N LEU A 8 26.14 -19.53 11.03
CA LEU A 8 27.54 -19.15 10.82
C LEU A 8 28.47 -19.84 11.84
N GLN A 9 28.10 -19.92 13.12
CA GLN A 9 28.87 -20.64 14.13
C GLN A 9 28.97 -22.14 13.84
N ALA A 10 27.93 -22.73 13.28
CA ALA A 10 27.93 -24.12 12.82
C ALA A 10 28.75 -24.33 11.53
N GLY A 11 29.40 -23.29 11.00
CA GLY A 11 30.18 -23.37 9.77
C GLY A 11 29.33 -23.58 8.51
N ARG A 12 28.03 -23.29 8.57
CA ARG A 12 27.14 -23.36 7.40
C ARG A 12 27.48 -22.22 6.44
N SER A 13 27.35 -22.50 5.15
CA SER A 13 27.57 -21.53 4.07
C SER A 13 26.67 -21.85 2.88
N TYR A 14 26.24 -20.83 2.15
CA TYR A 14 25.40 -20.96 0.95
C TYR A 14 24.06 -21.69 1.21
N ASP A 15 23.48 -21.51 2.40
CA ASP A 15 22.19 -22.09 2.75
C ASP A 15 21.04 -21.11 2.53
N ASP A 16 19.94 -21.61 1.97
CA ASP A 16 18.70 -20.86 1.86
C ASP A 16 17.99 -20.85 3.21
N GLY A 17 18.01 -19.69 3.85
CA GLY A 17 17.29 -19.46 5.09
C GLY A 17 17.82 -20.32 6.23
N ALA A 18 18.67 -19.73 7.07
CA ALA A 18 18.89 -20.23 8.42
C ALA A 18 17.54 -20.63 9.08
N ASP A 19 17.56 -21.37 10.20
CA ASP A 19 16.35 -21.89 10.90
C ASP A 19 15.36 -20.81 11.42
N TYR A 20 15.48 -19.57 10.93
CA TYR A 20 14.63 -18.41 11.11
C TYR A 20 13.14 -18.71 11.02
N GLU A 21 12.64 -19.44 10.00
CA GLU A 21 11.20 -19.68 9.91
C GLU A 21 10.71 -20.53 11.10
N ALA A 22 11.46 -21.56 11.48
CA ALA A 22 11.13 -22.41 12.62
C ALA A 22 11.19 -21.60 13.93
N GLN A 23 12.21 -20.77 14.11
CA GLN A 23 12.35 -19.88 15.26
C GLN A 23 11.23 -18.82 15.32
N PHE A 24 10.86 -18.24 14.18
CA PHE A 24 9.75 -17.29 14.09
C PHE A 24 8.43 -17.97 14.48
N ARG A 25 8.15 -19.18 13.97
CA ARG A 25 6.91 -19.92 14.27
C ARG A 25 6.79 -20.34 15.74
N SER A 26 7.91 -20.54 16.44
CA SER A 26 7.91 -20.85 17.87
C SER A 26 7.81 -19.60 18.76
N SER A 27 8.10 -18.42 18.21
CA SER A 27 8.11 -17.14 18.91
C SER A 27 6.73 -16.69 19.41
N TRP A 28 6.72 -15.74 20.34
CA TRP A 28 5.51 -15.07 20.80
C TRP A 28 4.84 -14.25 19.68
N VAL A 29 5.60 -13.73 18.72
CA VAL A 29 5.10 -12.92 17.60
C VAL A 29 4.17 -13.75 16.72
N TYR A 30 4.60 -14.97 16.36
CA TYR A 30 3.73 -15.87 15.59
C TYR A 30 2.46 -16.23 16.35
N LYS A 31 2.57 -16.50 17.66
CA LYS A 31 1.41 -16.81 18.51
C LYS A 31 0.42 -15.63 18.55
N ASP A 32 0.93 -14.40 18.65
CA ASP A 32 0.11 -13.19 18.67
C ASP A 32 -0.59 -12.95 17.32
N LEU A 33 0.13 -12.99 16.21
CA LEU A 33 -0.44 -12.86 14.87
C LEU A 33 -1.44 -13.97 14.55
N HIS A 34 -1.13 -15.22 14.94
CA HIS A 34 -2.01 -16.36 14.74
C HIS A 34 -3.31 -16.20 15.53
N ARG A 35 -3.27 -15.58 16.71
CA ARG A 35 -4.46 -15.32 17.53
C ARG A 35 -5.45 -14.38 16.86
N VAL A 36 -4.96 -13.42 16.07
CA VAL A 36 -5.79 -12.39 15.39
C VAL A 36 -6.04 -12.67 13.90
N ARG A 37 -5.58 -13.81 13.38
CA ARG A 37 -5.53 -14.13 11.94
C ARG A 37 -6.86 -14.01 11.19
N ASN A 38 -7.99 -14.21 11.87
CA ASN A 38 -9.32 -14.18 11.25
C ASN A 38 -9.98 -12.78 11.28
N ALA A 39 -9.39 -11.81 11.97
CA ALA A 39 -9.93 -10.47 12.15
C ALA A 39 -10.24 -9.76 10.83
N LYS A 40 -9.21 -9.54 10.01
CA LYS A 40 -9.35 -8.82 8.74
C LYS A 40 -10.20 -9.59 7.71
N PRO A 41 -10.10 -10.92 7.57
CA PRO A 41 -11.01 -11.69 6.73
C PRO A 41 -12.48 -11.57 7.13
N LEU A 42 -12.81 -11.62 8.43
CA LEU A 42 -14.19 -11.45 8.92
C LEU A 42 -14.74 -10.07 8.55
N TRP A 43 -13.98 -9.00 8.82
CA TRP A 43 -14.36 -7.65 8.40
C TRP A 43 -14.57 -7.56 6.88
N SER A 44 -13.60 -8.05 6.11
CA SER A 44 -13.64 -7.90 4.65
C SER A 44 -14.79 -8.67 3.98
N LYS A 45 -15.23 -9.80 4.57
CA LYS A 45 -16.31 -10.62 4.02
C LYS A 45 -17.70 -10.12 4.42
N PHE A 46 -17.87 -9.71 5.67
CA PHE A 46 -19.19 -9.36 6.20
C PHE A 46 -19.46 -7.85 6.19
N GLY A 47 -18.44 -7.02 5.96
CA GLY A 47 -18.56 -5.56 6.00
C GLY A 47 -18.36 -5.03 7.42
N LEU A 48 -18.52 -3.71 7.60
CA LEU A 48 -18.12 -3.01 8.82
C LEU A 48 -18.86 -3.55 10.07
N ILE A 49 -20.18 -3.45 10.11
CA ILE A 49 -20.96 -3.73 11.33
C ILE A 49 -20.94 -5.22 11.72
N PRO A 50 -21.42 -6.17 10.88
CA PRO A 50 -21.39 -7.59 11.24
C PRO A 50 -19.96 -8.13 11.31
N GLY A 51 -19.04 -7.61 10.50
CA GLY A 51 -17.63 -8.00 10.55
C GLY A 51 -16.96 -7.59 11.86
N MET A 52 -17.22 -6.39 12.38
CA MET A 52 -16.72 -5.95 13.70
C MET A 52 -17.27 -6.82 14.83
N ALA A 53 -18.56 -7.16 14.82
CA ALA A 53 -19.15 -8.03 15.84
C ALA A 53 -18.52 -9.43 15.82
N LEU A 54 -18.37 -10.05 14.64
CA LEU A 54 -17.76 -11.36 14.48
C LEU A 54 -16.27 -11.36 14.87
N PHE A 55 -15.53 -10.35 14.43
CA PHE A 55 -14.13 -10.16 14.81
C PHE A 55 -13.96 -9.97 16.32
N GLY A 56 -14.79 -9.11 16.94
CA GLY A 56 -14.75 -8.89 18.39
C GLY A 56 -15.03 -10.16 19.18
N ALA A 57 -16.04 -10.93 18.76
CA ALA A 57 -16.34 -12.23 19.35
C ALA A 57 -15.18 -13.22 19.18
N ASP A 58 -14.60 -13.32 17.98
CA ASP A 58 -13.45 -14.20 17.73
C ASP A 58 -12.23 -13.83 18.59
N LEU A 59 -11.91 -12.54 18.74
CA LEU A 59 -10.83 -12.09 19.61
C LEU A 59 -11.05 -12.46 21.08
N TRP A 60 -12.27 -12.25 21.58
CA TRP A 60 -12.64 -12.62 22.95
C TRP A 60 -12.54 -14.14 23.17
N MET A 61 -13.06 -14.94 22.24
CA MET A 61 -12.96 -16.41 22.30
C MET A 61 -11.51 -16.90 22.20
N ASN A 62 -10.67 -16.23 21.41
CA ASN A 62 -9.24 -16.53 21.34
C ASN A 62 -8.51 -16.22 22.67
N ASN A 63 -8.96 -15.22 23.45
CA ASN A 63 -8.45 -15.00 24.81
C ASN A 63 -8.73 -16.17 25.75
N LEU A 64 -9.88 -16.80 25.55
CA LEU A 64 -10.29 -17.99 26.29
C LEU A 64 -9.74 -19.29 25.69
N ARG A 65 -8.90 -19.20 24.63
CA ARG A 65 -8.33 -20.34 23.88
C ARG A 65 -9.38 -21.25 23.21
N ILE A 66 -10.56 -20.72 22.92
CA ILE A 66 -11.68 -21.43 22.28
C ILE A 66 -11.83 -21.07 20.79
N GLY A 67 -11.22 -19.96 20.35
CA GLY A 67 -11.42 -19.34 19.02
C GLY A 67 -11.38 -20.30 17.82
N LEU A 68 -11.82 -19.82 16.66
CA LEU A 68 -12.12 -20.67 15.51
C LEU A 68 -10.99 -21.65 15.14
N PRO A 69 -11.29 -22.95 14.92
CA PRO A 69 -10.28 -23.98 14.64
C PRO A 69 -9.72 -23.92 13.21
N PHE A 70 -10.17 -22.98 12.38
CA PHE A 70 -9.76 -22.80 11.00
C PHE A 70 -9.27 -21.37 10.74
N THR A 71 -8.54 -21.19 9.64
CA THR A 71 -8.04 -19.90 9.18
C THR A 71 -8.80 -19.46 7.94
N LEU A 72 -9.41 -18.27 8.01
CA LEU A 72 -10.13 -17.67 6.90
C LEU A 72 -9.14 -17.09 5.88
N LYS A 73 -9.41 -17.32 4.60
CA LYS A 73 -8.66 -16.70 3.50
C LYS A 73 -9.23 -15.32 3.15
N HIS A 74 -8.34 -14.44 2.71
CA HIS A 74 -8.71 -13.23 1.97
C HIS A 74 -9.32 -13.60 0.60
N GLY A 75 -10.12 -12.70 0.02
CA GLY A 75 -10.83 -12.96 -1.23
C GLY A 75 -9.97 -12.69 -2.47
N LYS A 76 -9.79 -11.41 -2.79
CA LYS A 76 -9.06 -10.93 -3.97
C LYS A 76 -7.94 -9.98 -3.55
N PRO A 77 -6.86 -9.82 -4.35
CA PRO A 77 -5.83 -8.82 -4.07
C PRO A 77 -6.42 -7.41 -4.09
N ASP A 78 -5.77 -6.48 -3.39
CA ASP A 78 -6.28 -5.11 -3.22
C ASP A 78 -6.40 -4.35 -4.54
N SER A 79 -5.55 -4.61 -5.53
CA SER A 79 -5.64 -4.08 -6.91
C SER A 79 -6.95 -4.46 -7.59
N ALA A 80 -7.46 -5.66 -7.36
CA ALA A 80 -8.72 -6.16 -7.95
C ALA A 80 -9.98 -5.70 -7.19
N THR A 81 -9.85 -4.83 -6.18
CA THR A 81 -11.01 -4.40 -5.36
C THR A 81 -11.79 -3.22 -5.90
N LEU A 82 -11.23 -2.44 -6.84
CA LEU A 82 -11.90 -1.29 -7.42
C LEU A 82 -13.11 -1.68 -8.26
N LYS A 83 -14.13 -0.83 -8.24
CA LYS A 83 -15.27 -0.88 -9.16
C LYS A 83 -15.05 0.14 -10.27
N PRO A 84 -15.57 -0.10 -11.48
CA PRO A 84 -15.61 0.91 -12.54
C PRO A 84 -16.23 2.22 -12.06
N ALA A 85 -15.70 3.35 -12.55
CA ALA A 85 -16.08 4.68 -12.08
C ALA A 85 -17.57 5.00 -12.33
N ASP A 86 -18.11 4.53 -13.46
CA ASP A 86 -19.52 4.66 -13.84
C ASP A 86 -20.50 3.91 -12.90
N LYS A 87 -19.99 2.97 -12.10
CA LYS A 87 -20.76 2.22 -11.09
C LYS A 87 -20.61 2.77 -9.68
N CYS A 88 -19.97 3.92 -9.53
CA CYS A 88 -19.70 4.56 -8.25
C CYS A 88 -20.23 5.99 -8.21
N LYS A 89 -20.70 6.42 -7.04
CA LYS A 89 -21.01 7.82 -6.80
C LYS A 89 -19.71 8.57 -6.50
N LYS A 90 -19.44 9.65 -7.23
CA LYS A 90 -18.32 10.56 -6.93
C LYS A 90 -18.49 11.12 -5.52
N ILE A 91 -17.42 11.07 -4.73
CA ILE A 91 -17.37 11.68 -3.39
C ILE A 91 -16.95 13.13 -3.58
N ASP A 92 -17.71 14.05 -2.99
CA ASP A 92 -17.38 15.47 -2.94
C ASP A 92 -16.65 15.75 -1.62
N TYR A 93 -15.35 16.02 -1.70
CA TYR A 93 -14.53 16.33 -0.54
C TYR A 93 -14.52 17.84 -0.34
N PRO A 94 -14.77 18.34 0.89
CA PRO A 94 -14.64 19.76 1.20
C PRO A 94 -13.25 20.28 0.87
N LYS A 95 -13.17 21.56 0.49
CA LYS A 95 -11.87 22.24 0.35
C LYS A 95 -11.18 22.31 1.71
N PRO A 96 -9.84 22.20 1.76
CA PRO A 96 -9.09 22.36 3.00
C PRO A 96 -9.29 23.77 3.58
N ASP A 97 -9.39 23.85 4.90
CA ASP A 97 -9.59 25.09 5.67
C ASP A 97 -8.27 25.76 6.09
N GLY A 98 -7.13 25.08 5.94
CA GLY A 98 -5.81 25.57 6.34
C GLY A 98 -5.55 25.55 7.85
N VAL A 99 -6.43 24.95 8.64
CA VAL A 99 -6.32 24.87 10.11
C VAL A 99 -6.39 23.43 10.60
N LEU A 100 -7.45 22.71 10.24
CA LEU A 100 -7.63 21.29 10.57
C LEU A 100 -7.38 20.39 9.36
N SER A 101 -7.49 20.96 8.15
CA SER A 101 -7.38 20.26 6.88
C SER A 101 -6.53 21.07 5.92
N PHE A 102 -5.65 20.39 5.20
CA PHE A 102 -4.63 21.01 4.36
C PHE A 102 -4.63 20.37 2.97
N ASP A 103 -4.14 21.10 1.98
CA ASP A 103 -3.91 20.56 0.65
C ASP A 103 -2.73 19.56 0.63
N LYS A 104 -2.66 18.74 -0.43
CA LYS A 104 -1.59 17.75 -0.59
C LYS A 104 -0.20 18.43 -0.68
N PRO A 105 0.04 19.45 -1.53
CA PRO A 105 1.35 20.12 -1.59
C PRO A 105 1.87 20.61 -0.24
N SER A 106 1.06 21.30 0.56
CA SER A 106 1.45 21.73 1.91
C SER A 106 1.84 20.55 2.80
N SER A 107 1.13 19.43 2.68
CA SER A 107 1.44 18.20 3.42
C SER A 107 2.75 17.53 2.94
N VAL A 108 3.01 17.55 1.63
CA VAL A 108 4.26 17.03 1.04
C VAL A 108 5.45 17.87 1.50
N TYR A 109 5.32 19.18 1.52
CA TYR A 109 6.37 20.07 2.02
C TYR A 109 6.80 19.69 3.46
N LEU A 110 5.85 19.40 4.34
CA LEU A 110 6.14 18.99 5.73
C LEU A 110 6.76 17.59 5.84
N SER A 111 6.61 16.74 4.83
CA SER A 111 7.34 15.45 4.77
C SER A 111 8.83 15.61 4.51
N ALA A 112 9.25 16.82 4.09
CA ALA A 112 10.60 17.14 3.65
C ALA A 112 11.15 16.11 2.63
N THR A 113 10.25 15.51 1.84
CA THR A 113 10.64 14.57 0.79
C THR A 113 11.27 15.29 -0.37
N ASN A 114 12.37 14.77 -0.87
CA ASN A 114 13.04 15.28 -2.05
C ASN A 114 13.81 14.17 -2.76
N HIS A 115 14.06 14.34 -4.04
CA HIS A 115 14.89 13.47 -4.87
C HIS A 115 15.73 14.34 -5.80
N GLU A 116 16.90 13.85 -6.21
CA GLU A 116 17.64 14.44 -7.34
C GLU A 116 16.73 14.45 -8.58
N GLU A 117 16.66 15.58 -9.29
CA GLU A 117 15.72 15.77 -10.40
C GLU A 117 16.20 15.03 -11.66
N ASP A 118 17.51 15.02 -11.89
CA ASP A 118 18.14 14.36 -13.05
C ASP A 118 18.45 12.88 -12.78
N GLN A 119 17.50 12.16 -12.17
CA GLN A 119 17.60 10.71 -11.96
C GLN A 119 16.50 9.95 -12.72
N PRO A 120 16.74 8.68 -13.08
CA PRO A 120 15.70 7.85 -13.67
C PRO A 120 14.48 7.72 -12.75
N CYS A 121 13.28 7.91 -13.30
CA CYS A 121 12.04 7.75 -12.54
C CYS A 121 11.94 6.34 -11.93
N HIS A 122 11.84 6.29 -10.60
CA HIS A 122 11.79 5.06 -9.83
C HIS A 122 10.38 4.43 -9.79
N LEU A 123 9.39 5.09 -10.40
CA LEU A 123 8.00 4.65 -10.53
C LEU A 123 7.75 4.19 -11.97
N ARG A 124 8.25 3.00 -12.28
CA ARG A 124 8.31 2.51 -13.66
C ARG A 124 6.96 1.95 -14.10
N LEU A 125 6.53 2.29 -15.30
CA LEU A 125 5.37 1.68 -15.93
C LEU A 125 5.83 0.50 -16.78
N LYS A 126 5.15 -0.66 -16.66
CA LYS A 126 5.38 -1.79 -17.57
C LYS A 126 4.95 -1.43 -18.99
N ASP A 127 3.83 -0.71 -19.11
CA ASP A 127 3.29 -0.15 -20.34
C ASP A 127 2.84 1.31 -20.09
N PRO A 128 3.51 2.31 -20.70
CA PRO A 128 3.16 3.72 -20.54
C PRO A 128 1.77 4.11 -21.07
N SER A 129 1.13 3.29 -21.89
CA SER A 129 -0.19 3.59 -22.46
C SER A 129 -1.34 3.31 -21.51
N ILE A 130 -1.19 2.33 -20.61
CA ILE A 130 -2.25 1.82 -19.73
C ILE A 130 -2.94 2.89 -18.86
N PRO A 131 -2.22 3.85 -18.25
CA PRO A 131 -2.87 4.88 -17.43
C PRO A 131 -3.95 5.65 -18.21
N ILE A 132 -3.68 5.98 -19.47
CA ILE A 132 -4.60 6.74 -20.32
C ILE A 132 -5.59 5.83 -21.06
N SER A 133 -5.12 4.71 -21.62
CA SER A 133 -5.95 3.85 -22.47
C SER A 133 -6.89 2.92 -21.68
N VAL A 134 -6.56 2.58 -20.43
CA VAL A 134 -7.31 1.62 -19.60
C VAL A 134 -7.79 2.26 -18.30
N ASN A 135 -6.88 2.78 -17.47
CA ASN A 135 -7.20 3.20 -16.12
C ASN A 135 -8.08 4.45 -16.09
N LEU A 136 -7.77 5.45 -16.92
CA LEU A 136 -8.56 6.67 -17.05
C LEU A 136 -10.01 6.40 -17.47
N PRO A 137 -10.31 5.72 -18.59
CA PRO A 137 -11.71 5.50 -19.00
C PRO A 137 -12.48 4.56 -18.06
N LYS A 138 -11.83 3.56 -17.45
CA LYS A 138 -12.52 2.54 -16.64
C LYS A 138 -12.66 2.91 -15.16
N PHE A 139 -11.63 3.53 -14.59
CA PHE A 139 -11.51 3.79 -13.16
C PHE A 139 -11.27 5.28 -12.83
N ASP A 140 -11.32 6.16 -13.83
CA ASP A 140 -11.08 7.60 -13.69
C ASP A 140 -9.70 7.89 -13.09
N GLU A 141 -8.69 7.15 -13.58
CA GLU A 141 -7.27 7.15 -13.20
C GLU A 141 -7.06 7.33 -11.68
N PRO A 142 -7.21 6.24 -10.90
CA PRO A 142 -7.28 6.31 -9.45
C PRO A 142 -5.96 6.71 -8.78
N ALA A 143 -4.83 6.67 -9.49
CA ALA A 143 -3.53 7.07 -8.94
C ALA A 143 -3.49 8.52 -8.46
N GLN A 144 -4.26 9.39 -9.10
CA GLN A 144 -4.42 10.80 -8.70
C GLN A 144 -5.01 10.94 -7.29
N ARG A 145 -5.72 9.91 -6.80
CA ARG A 145 -6.47 9.93 -5.54
C ARG A 145 -5.77 9.12 -4.46
N TYR A 146 -5.45 7.85 -4.72
CA TYR A 146 -4.83 6.99 -3.72
C TYR A 146 -3.38 7.37 -3.42
N CYS A 147 -2.69 8.07 -4.33
CA CYS A 147 -1.36 8.58 -4.04
C CYS A 147 -1.47 9.66 -2.96
N PRO A 148 -0.80 9.48 -1.81
CA PRO A 148 -0.92 10.42 -0.70
C PRO A 148 -0.30 11.78 -1.01
N VAL A 149 0.61 11.84 -1.99
CA VAL A 149 1.53 12.95 -2.21
C VAL A 149 1.47 13.55 -3.63
N GLY A 150 0.41 13.24 -4.38
CA GLY A 150 0.16 13.90 -5.67
C GLY A 150 1.22 13.64 -6.75
N VAL A 151 1.87 12.47 -6.70
CA VAL A 151 2.89 12.09 -7.69
C VAL A 151 2.31 11.88 -9.09
N TYR A 152 1.07 11.41 -9.19
CA TYR A 152 0.44 11.10 -10.48
C TYR A 152 -0.64 12.11 -10.80
N GLU A 153 -0.60 12.64 -12.01
CA GLU A 153 -1.61 13.55 -12.53
C GLU A 153 -1.91 13.26 -14.01
N VAL A 154 -3.16 13.52 -14.42
CA VAL A 154 -3.53 13.51 -15.84
C VAL A 154 -3.60 14.94 -16.33
N VAL A 155 -2.56 15.37 -17.04
CA VAL A 155 -2.48 16.70 -17.67
C VAL A 155 -3.23 16.65 -19.00
N ARG A 156 -3.89 17.75 -19.37
CA ARG A 156 -4.62 17.91 -20.64
C ARG A 156 -4.18 19.21 -21.30
N ASP A 157 -4.42 19.34 -22.59
CA ASP A 157 -4.28 20.61 -23.29
C ASP A 157 -5.41 21.58 -22.84
N GLU A 158 -5.30 22.87 -23.19
CA GLU A 158 -6.23 23.92 -22.72
C GLU A 158 -7.70 23.66 -23.10
N ASP A 159 -7.93 22.96 -24.21
CA ASP A 159 -9.25 22.54 -24.69
C ASP A 159 -9.78 21.26 -24.01
N GLY A 160 -9.02 20.69 -23.07
CA GLY A 160 -9.33 19.45 -22.35
C GLY A 160 -8.99 18.16 -23.11
N SER A 161 -8.43 18.27 -24.31
CA SER A 161 -8.02 17.14 -25.13
C SER A 161 -6.65 16.57 -24.70
N ASN A 162 -6.20 15.51 -25.39
CA ASN A 162 -4.87 14.91 -25.27
C ASN A 162 -4.42 14.63 -23.82
N PRO A 163 -5.13 13.74 -23.08
CA PRO A 163 -4.72 13.40 -21.73
C PRO A 163 -3.34 12.72 -21.72
N ARG A 164 -2.43 13.25 -20.90
CA ARG A 164 -1.07 12.74 -20.67
C ARG A 164 -0.91 12.36 -19.20
N PHE A 165 -0.35 11.18 -18.95
CA PHE A 165 -0.05 10.73 -17.60
C PHE A 165 1.33 11.24 -17.18
N GLN A 166 1.36 12.15 -16.21
CA GLN A 166 2.56 12.79 -15.71
C GLN A 166 2.93 12.20 -14.33
N ILE A 167 4.23 11.93 -14.14
CA ILE A 167 4.77 11.36 -12.91
C ILE A 167 5.77 12.34 -12.29
N ASN A 168 5.35 13.01 -11.22
CA ASN A 168 6.17 13.92 -10.43
C ASN A 168 6.91 13.13 -9.34
N ALA A 169 7.88 12.32 -9.76
CA ALA A 169 8.56 11.33 -8.90
C ALA A 169 9.29 11.96 -7.70
N GLN A 170 9.69 13.23 -7.79
CA GLN A 170 10.33 13.98 -6.71
C GLN A 170 9.48 14.03 -5.43
N ASN A 171 8.15 14.04 -5.56
CA ASN A 171 7.21 14.09 -4.44
C ASN A 171 7.01 12.73 -3.73
N CYS A 172 7.58 11.64 -4.24
CA CYS A 172 7.31 10.31 -3.73
C CYS A 172 7.74 10.15 -2.26
N VAL A 173 6.89 9.56 -1.41
CA VAL A 173 7.22 9.26 0.00
C VAL A 173 7.42 7.78 0.28
N HIS A 174 7.59 6.99 -0.79
CA HIS A 174 7.93 5.56 -0.73
C HIS A 174 6.90 4.69 0.02
N CYS A 175 5.65 5.14 0.11
CA CYS A 175 4.56 4.40 0.76
C CYS A 175 4.17 3.08 0.09
N LYS A 176 4.61 2.87 -1.17
CA LYS A 176 4.32 1.69 -2.03
C LYS A 176 2.85 1.50 -2.41
N THR A 177 1.95 2.43 -2.06
CA THR A 177 0.52 2.31 -2.35
C THR A 177 0.21 2.14 -3.84
N CYS A 178 0.91 2.86 -4.72
CA CYS A 178 0.70 2.78 -6.17
C CYS A 178 1.01 1.41 -6.76
N ASP A 179 2.09 0.76 -6.30
CA ASP A 179 2.47 -0.60 -6.70
C ASP A 179 1.39 -1.62 -6.28
N ILE A 180 0.85 -1.44 -5.07
CA ILE A 180 -0.16 -2.35 -4.50
C ILE A 180 -1.55 -2.11 -5.10
N LYS A 181 -1.94 -0.86 -5.33
CA LYS A 181 -3.35 -0.47 -5.56
C LYS A 181 -3.72 -0.25 -7.02
N ASP A 182 -2.75 -0.12 -7.92
CA ASP A 182 -3.01 0.01 -9.35
C ASP A 182 -3.87 -1.18 -9.86
N PRO A 183 -5.09 -0.94 -10.37
CA PRO A 183 -5.96 -2.00 -10.85
C PRO A 183 -5.38 -2.78 -12.04
N SER A 184 -4.43 -2.19 -12.75
CA SER A 184 -3.74 -2.83 -13.88
C SER A 184 -2.39 -3.45 -13.51
N GLN A 185 -1.93 -3.30 -12.26
CA GLN A 185 -0.62 -3.79 -11.79
C GLN A 185 0.52 -3.40 -12.73
N ASN A 186 0.45 -2.18 -13.26
CA ASN A 186 1.34 -1.61 -14.27
C ASN A 186 2.48 -0.81 -13.64
N ILE A 187 2.25 -0.17 -12.50
CA ILE A 187 3.28 0.56 -11.75
C ILE A 187 4.17 -0.44 -11.00
N ASN A 188 5.49 -0.33 -11.18
CA ASN A 188 6.50 -1.07 -10.43
C ASN A 188 7.38 -0.07 -9.66
N TRP A 189 7.30 -0.08 -8.34
CA TRP A 189 8.14 0.78 -7.51
C TRP A 189 9.53 0.18 -7.41
N THR A 190 10.54 0.98 -7.74
CA THR A 190 11.95 0.65 -7.55
C THR A 190 12.59 1.66 -6.60
N VAL A 191 13.75 1.31 -6.04
CA VAL A 191 14.47 2.22 -5.15
C VAL A 191 15.08 3.35 -6.01
N PRO A 192 14.87 4.63 -5.66
CA PRO A 192 15.60 5.75 -6.28
C PRO A 192 17.08 5.77 -5.86
N GLU A 193 17.81 6.79 -6.28
CA GLU A 193 19.14 7.06 -5.75
C GLU A 193 19.12 7.23 -4.22
N GLY A 194 20.18 6.76 -3.57
CA GLY A 194 20.30 6.78 -2.11
C GLY A 194 20.29 8.20 -1.56
N GLY A 195 19.54 8.41 -0.48
CA GLY A 195 19.36 9.73 0.14
C GLY A 195 18.12 10.50 -0.34
N GLY A 196 17.49 10.07 -1.45
CA GLY A 196 16.17 10.55 -1.85
C GLY A 196 15.04 9.94 -1.03
N GLY A 197 13.92 10.66 -0.91
CA GLY A 197 12.73 10.23 -0.18
C GLY A 197 12.40 11.14 1.01
N PRO A 198 11.47 10.70 1.87
CA PRO A 198 11.01 11.51 2.98
C PRO A 198 12.09 11.68 4.06
N ASN A 199 12.11 12.85 4.70
CA ASN A 199 12.94 13.11 5.87
C ASN A 199 12.05 13.29 7.10
N TYR A 200 11.87 12.18 7.83
CA TYR A 200 11.02 12.08 9.01
C TYR A 200 11.87 12.08 10.28
N PRO A 201 12.12 13.23 10.93
CA PRO A 201 13.04 13.29 12.06
C PRO A 201 12.50 12.57 13.31
N ASN A 202 11.17 12.48 13.47
CA ASN A 202 10.52 11.95 14.68
C ASN A 202 9.16 11.28 14.38
N MET A 203 8.98 10.74 13.16
CA MET A 203 7.72 10.08 12.77
C MET A 203 7.81 8.55 12.92
#